data_AF-A0RTW8-F1
#
_entry.id   AF-A0RTW8-F1
#
_cell.length_a   1.000
_cell.length_b   1.000
_cell.length_c   1.000
_cell.angle_alpha   90.00
_cell.angle_beta   90.00
_cell.angle_gamma   90.00
#
_symmetry.space_group_name_H-M   'P 1'
#
loop_
_entity.id
_entity.type
_entity.pdbx_description
1 polymer ?
#
loop_
_entity_poly.entity_id
_entity_poly.type
_entity_poly.pdbx_seq_one_letter_code
_entity_poly.pdbx_strand_id
1 'polypeptide(L)'
;MTDSDLVQAVAKIYNTYGSYDLVKEKFDLSTQMINKYVRLARLPPELKHAIKEGKIHSNPKKAENAVLKAVEAFNYVTGGSIPVDRVIELAKYLAKPDIGLSDDVKIKKWVGENPDLSMNECIENARQLKPVEETTHMVVIEIQDELRAFMEANIDYEEKILGMLRENLPGTFYAVNAGNSVAAISMDEEAYKIFYREQYEKNSSYTIFLNNFLAEWVR
;
A
#
# COMPACT_ATOMS: atom_id res chain seq x y z
N MET A 1 26.21 15.06 24.44
CA MET A 1 26.08 13.76 23.77
C MET A 1 25.62 14.06 22.35
N THR A 2 26.41 13.67 21.36
CA THR A 2 26.10 13.88 19.94
C THR A 2 25.22 12.75 19.41
N ASP A 3 24.53 12.95 18.28
CA ASP A 3 23.76 11.88 17.63
C ASP A 3 24.66 10.68 17.27
N SER A 4 25.93 10.93 16.97
CA SER A 4 26.93 9.87 16.74
C SER A 4 27.21 9.05 18.02
N ASP A 5 27.23 9.67 19.19
CA ASP A 5 27.44 8.96 20.46
C ASP A 5 26.27 8.03 20.77
N LEU A 6 25.04 8.47 20.49
CA LEU A 6 23.83 7.65 20.64
C LEU A 6 23.85 6.44 19.70
N VAL A 7 24.20 6.64 18.43
CA VAL A 7 24.32 5.55 17.44
C VAL A 7 25.31 4.49 17.93
N GLN A 8 26.50 4.90 18.39
CA GLN A 8 27.53 3.98 18.87
C GLN A 8 27.14 3.28 20.18
N ALA A 9 26.54 4.02 21.12
CA ALA A 9 26.08 3.47 22.39
C ALA A 9 25.02 2.37 22.17
N VAL A 10 23.99 2.65 21.37
CA VAL A 10 22.91 1.69 21.09
C VAL A 10 23.42 0.49 20.29
N ALA A 11 24.33 0.69 19.33
CA ALA A 11 24.95 -0.40 18.59
C ALA A 11 25.80 -1.30 19.49
N LYS A 12 26.58 -0.73 20.42
CA LYS A 12 27.36 -1.50 21.41
C LYS A 12 26.47 -2.29 22.34
N ILE A 13 25.39 -1.69 22.83
CA ILE A 13 24.38 -2.38 23.65
C ILE A 13 23.80 -3.57 22.87
N TYR A 14 23.35 -3.36 21.63
CA TYR A 14 22.82 -4.43 20.79
C TYR A 14 23.84 -5.55 20.54
N ASN A 15 25.10 -5.22 20.22
CA ASN A 15 26.16 -6.21 20.04
C ASN A 15 26.50 -7.00 21.31
N THR A 16 26.15 -6.47 22.49
CA THR A 16 26.40 -7.13 23.78
C THR A 16 25.30 -8.15 24.12
N TYR A 17 24.04 -7.82 23.82
CA TYR A 17 22.89 -8.67 24.16
C TYR A 17 22.39 -9.55 23.01
N GLY A 18 22.65 -9.17 21.75
CA GLY A 18 22.23 -9.90 20.55
C GLY A 18 20.72 -9.97 20.31
N SER A 19 19.90 -9.33 21.15
CA SER A 19 18.43 -9.41 21.08
C SER A 19 17.79 -8.03 21.25
N TYR A 20 16.84 -7.69 20.37
CA TYR A 20 16.06 -6.46 20.47
C TYR A 20 15.20 -6.43 21.74
N ASP A 21 14.63 -7.56 22.14
CA ASP A 21 13.74 -7.65 23.30
C ASP A 21 14.51 -7.43 24.60
N LEU A 22 15.69 -8.03 24.73
CA LEU A 22 16.56 -7.82 25.90
C LEU A 22 17.03 -6.36 26.01
N VAL A 23 17.34 -5.71 24.88
CA VAL A 23 17.74 -4.30 24.88
C VAL A 23 16.57 -3.40 25.25
N LYS A 24 15.37 -3.68 24.73
CA LYS A 24 14.14 -2.96 25.09
C LYS A 24 13.83 -3.09 26.58
N GLU A 25 13.83 -4.31 27.12
CA GLU A 25 13.52 -4.58 28.53
C GLU A 25 14.53 -3.91 29.49
N LYS A 26 15.82 -3.97 29.17
CA LYS A 26 16.88 -3.47 30.06
C LYS A 26 17.08 -1.95 30.00
N PHE A 27 16.84 -1.32 28.85
CA PHE A 27 17.20 0.09 28.62
C PHE A 27 16.01 0.98 28.27
N ASP A 28 14.79 0.43 28.28
CA ASP A 28 13.55 1.13 27.94
C ASP A 28 13.61 1.84 26.57
N LEU A 29 14.25 1.18 25.60
CA LEU A 29 14.36 1.67 24.23
C LEU A 29 13.32 1.02 23.33
N SER A 30 12.64 1.81 22.48
CA SER A 30 11.74 1.25 21.48
C SER A 30 12.50 0.42 20.44
N THR A 31 11.88 -0.66 19.96
CA THR A 31 12.43 -1.51 18.88
C THR A 31 12.78 -0.68 17.64
N GLN A 32 11.99 0.34 17.33
CA GLN A 32 12.24 1.25 16.21
C GLN A 32 13.53 2.06 16.38
N MET A 33 13.78 2.60 17.59
CA MET A 33 15.02 3.32 17.88
C MET A 33 16.24 2.40 17.82
N ILE A 34 16.15 1.22 18.42
CA ILE A 34 17.23 0.22 18.40
C ILE A 34 17.54 -0.14 16.95
N ASN A 35 16.52 -0.48 16.15
CA ASN A 35 16.69 -0.84 14.74
C ASN A 35 17.32 0.31 13.94
N LYS A 36 16.81 1.53 14.10
CA LYS A 36 17.36 2.71 13.41
C LYS A 36 18.85 2.88 13.73
N TYR A 37 19.23 2.93 15.00
CA TYR A 37 20.61 3.21 15.39
C TYR A 37 21.58 2.08 15.06
N VAL A 38 21.15 0.82 15.20
CA VAL A 38 21.95 -0.34 14.76
C VAL A 38 22.19 -0.29 13.25
N ARG A 39 21.16 0.01 12.45
CA ARG A 39 21.31 0.15 10.99
C ARG A 39 22.25 1.31 10.63
N LEU A 40 22.13 2.46 11.28
CA LEU A 40 23.04 3.61 11.07
C LEU A 40 24.49 3.27 11.43
N ALA A 41 24.72 2.56 12.53
CA ALA A 41 26.05 2.13 12.95
C ALA A 41 26.69 1.17 11.94
N ARG A 42 25.90 0.37 11.23
CA ARG A 42 26.35 -0.59 10.21
C ARG A 42 26.59 0.01 8.83
N LEU A 43 26.24 1.29 8.61
CA LEU A 43 26.49 1.93 7.32
C LEU A 43 27.99 1.95 6.97
N PRO A 44 28.35 1.78 5.68
CA PRO A 44 29.70 2.05 5.19
C PRO A 44 30.20 3.44 5.58
N PRO A 45 31.52 3.62 5.79
CA PRO A 45 32.12 4.92 6.11
C PRO A 45 31.74 6.02 5.12
N GLU A 46 31.64 5.71 3.84
CA GLU A 46 31.32 6.64 2.76
C GLU A 46 29.91 7.23 2.92
N LEU A 47 28.92 6.40 3.27
CA LEU A 47 27.56 6.87 3.53
C LEU A 47 27.50 7.72 4.82
N LYS A 48 28.25 7.34 5.86
CA LYS A 48 28.37 8.14 7.09
C LYS A 48 29.00 9.50 6.83
N HIS A 49 30.04 9.55 6.00
CA HIS A 49 30.66 10.80 5.57
C HIS A 49 29.70 11.65 4.75
N ALA A 50 28.96 11.05 3.80
CA ALA A 50 27.96 11.77 3.02
C ALA A 50 26.86 12.41 3.89
N ILE A 51 26.43 11.73 4.97
CA ILE A 51 25.49 12.29 5.96
C ILE A 51 26.14 13.47 6.69
N LYS A 52 27.34 13.27 7.25
CA LYS A 52 28.05 14.26 8.07
C LYS A 52 28.40 15.53 7.30
N GLU A 53 28.77 15.39 6.03
CA GLU A 53 29.13 16.50 5.13
C GLU A 53 27.89 17.20 4.55
N GLY A 54 26.67 16.75 4.86
CA GLY A 54 25.45 17.33 4.32
C GLY A 54 25.26 17.09 2.83
N LYS A 55 25.97 16.12 2.22
CA LYS A 55 25.87 15.80 0.79
C LYS A 55 24.49 15.29 0.38
N ILE A 56 23.75 14.69 1.32
CA ILE A 56 22.39 14.16 1.07
C ILE A 56 21.33 15.22 1.37
N HIS A 57 21.38 15.82 2.56
CA HIS A 57 20.46 16.85 3.00
C HIS A 57 21.10 17.63 4.16
N SER A 58 20.80 18.93 4.28
CA SER A 58 21.35 19.80 5.34
C SER A 58 20.92 19.40 6.75
N ASN A 59 19.66 18.97 6.90
CA ASN A 59 19.15 18.34 8.13
C ASN A 59 19.67 16.88 8.26
N PRO A 60 20.48 16.56 9.29
CA PRO A 60 21.06 15.23 9.48
C PRO A 60 20.00 14.12 9.65
N LYS A 61 18.92 14.38 10.39
CA LYS A 61 17.86 13.38 10.62
C LYS A 61 17.14 12.99 9.32
N LYS A 62 16.94 13.96 8.41
CA LYS A 62 16.39 13.69 7.08
C LYS A 62 17.40 12.89 6.24
N ALA A 63 18.68 13.26 6.26
CA ALA A 63 19.73 12.54 5.54
C ALA A 63 19.85 11.08 6.01
N GLU A 64 19.90 10.84 7.32
CA GLU A 64 19.91 9.49 7.91
C GLU A 64 18.73 8.65 7.43
N ASN A 65 17.51 9.18 7.54
CA ASN A 65 16.31 8.44 7.15
C ASN A 65 16.30 8.15 5.64
N ALA A 66 16.73 9.09 4.81
CA ALA A 66 16.80 8.91 3.37
C ALA A 66 17.85 7.86 2.96
N VAL A 67 19.00 7.83 3.63
CA VAL A 67 20.04 6.80 3.42
C VAL A 67 19.53 5.42 3.81
N LEU A 68 18.87 5.29 4.96
CA LEU A 68 18.32 3.99 5.37
C LEU A 68 17.29 3.46 4.36
N LYS A 69 16.42 4.34 3.84
CA LYS A 69 15.47 4.00 2.77
C LYS A 69 16.17 3.57 1.48
N ALA A 70 17.23 4.29 1.08
CA ALA A 70 17.98 3.97 -0.14
C ALA A 70 18.74 2.64 -0.02
N VAL A 71 19.37 2.37 1.13
CA VAL A 71 20.02 1.09 1.43
C VAL A 71 19.03 -0.06 1.35
N GLU A 72 17.82 0.13 1.88
CA GLU A 72 16.75 -0.87 1.84
C GLU A 72 16.25 -1.13 0.41
N ALA A 73 16.03 -0.07 -0.38
CA ALA A 73 15.57 -0.17 -1.76
C ALA A 73 16.52 -1.00 -2.65
N PHE A 74 17.83 -0.84 -2.44
CA PHE A 74 18.85 -1.60 -3.17
C PHE A 74 19.20 -2.95 -2.55
N ASN A 75 18.66 -3.28 -1.38
CA ASN A 75 19.20 -4.35 -0.53
C ASN A 75 20.74 -4.26 -0.44
N TYR A 76 21.24 -3.04 -0.19
CA TYR A 76 22.66 -2.74 -0.33
C TYR A 76 23.49 -3.51 0.71
N VAL A 77 24.55 -4.16 0.22
CA VAL A 77 25.56 -4.85 1.03
C VAL A 77 26.93 -4.24 0.72
N THR A 78 27.72 -3.99 1.77
CA THR A 78 29.10 -3.50 1.63
C THR A 78 29.93 -4.46 0.77
N GLY A 79 30.50 -3.96 -0.33
CA GLY A 79 31.26 -4.78 -1.29
C GLY A 79 30.41 -5.53 -2.33
N GLY A 80 29.09 -5.30 -2.35
CA GLY A 80 28.19 -5.84 -3.37
C GLY A 80 28.30 -5.16 -4.74
N SER A 81 27.39 -5.51 -5.64
CA SER A 81 27.36 -5.00 -7.03
C SER A 81 26.87 -3.56 -7.16
N ILE A 82 26.12 -3.06 -6.17
CA ILE A 82 25.54 -1.70 -6.20
C ILE A 82 26.60 -0.70 -5.73
N PRO A 83 26.99 0.30 -6.56
CA PRO A 83 27.93 1.33 -6.15
C PRO A 83 27.36 2.24 -5.05
N VAL A 84 28.19 2.64 -4.10
CA VAL A 84 27.81 3.57 -3.01
C VAL A 84 27.22 4.87 -3.54
N ASP A 85 27.80 5.43 -4.61
CA ASP A 85 27.35 6.70 -5.19
C ASP A 85 25.89 6.65 -5.65
N ARG A 86 25.43 5.47 -6.09
CA ARG A 86 24.04 5.27 -6.50
C ARG A 86 23.08 5.25 -5.31
N VAL A 87 23.51 4.70 -4.18
CA VAL A 87 22.77 4.77 -2.91
C VAL A 87 22.67 6.23 -2.44
N ILE A 88 23.76 7.01 -2.58
CA ILE A 88 23.78 8.44 -2.26
C ILE A 88 22.83 9.22 -3.17
N GLU A 89 22.82 8.92 -4.47
CA GLU A 89 21.93 9.57 -5.45
C GLU A 89 20.45 9.35 -5.11
N LEU A 90 20.05 8.10 -4.84
CA LEU A 90 18.70 7.79 -4.40
C LEU A 90 18.37 8.50 -3.07
N ALA A 91 19.28 8.47 -2.10
CA ALA A 91 19.08 9.13 -0.82
C ALA A 91 18.88 10.66 -0.97
N LYS A 92 19.64 11.32 -1.84
CA LYS A 92 19.45 12.74 -2.18
C LYS A 92 18.05 12.99 -2.73
N TYR A 93 17.62 12.12 -3.64
CA TYR A 93 16.31 12.24 -4.26
C TYR A 93 15.17 12.05 -3.22
N LEU A 94 15.25 11.01 -2.39
CA LEU A 94 14.26 10.72 -1.33
C LEU A 94 14.24 11.75 -0.19
N ALA A 95 15.28 12.57 -0.06
CA ALA A 95 15.34 13.64 0.93
C ALA A 95 14.64 14.93 0.49
N LYS A 96 14.24 15.04 -0.79
CA LYS A 96 13.56 16.23 -1.32
C LYS A 96 12.16 16.41 -0.69
N PRO A 97 11.71 17.65 -0.49
CA PRO A 97 10.44 17.93 0.19
C PRO A 97 9.18 17.62 -0.65
N ASP A 98 9.31 17.54 -1.98
CA ASP A 98 8.23 17.31 -2.94
C ASP A 98 7.92 15.82 -3.17
N ILE A 99 8.65 14.92 -2.52
CA ILE A 99 8.44 13.47 -2.63
C ILE A 99 7.29 13.07 -1.72
N GLY A 100 6.14 12.77 -2.31
CA GLY A 100 5.01 12.18 -1.59
C GLY A 100 5.31 10.76 -1.10
N LEU A 101 4.55 10.29 -0.09
CA LEU A 101 4.71 8.91 0.42
C LEU A 101 4.49 7.84 -0.66
N SER A 102 3.52 8.05 -1.56
CA SER A 102 3.27 7.17 -2.70
C SER A 102 4.49 7.08 -3.64
N ASP A 103 5.11 8.22 -3.93
CA ASP A 103 6.25 8.29 -4.85
C ASP A 103 7.50 7.63 -4.25
N ASP A 104 7.74 7.82 -2.94
CA ASP A 104 8.80 7.11 -2.20
C ASP A 104 8.65 5.59 -2.37
N VAL A 105 7.45 5.05 -2.17
CA VAL A 105 7.19 3.60 -2.31
C VAL A 105 7.43 3.12 -3.74
N LYS A 106 6.88 3.82 -4.74
CA LYS A 106 7.02 3.45 -6.15
C LYS A 106 8.48 3.46 -6.60
N ILE A 107 9.23 4.50 -6.25
CA ILE A 107 10.63 4.67 -6.66
C ILE A 107 11.52 3.62 -6.03
N LYS A 108 11.36 3.34 -4.72
CA LYS A 108 12.15 2.28 -4.07
C LYS A 108 11.91 0.92 -4.71
N LYS A 109 10.65 0.58 -5.00
CA LYS A 109 10.30 -0.67 -5.69
C LYS A 109 10.97 -0.74 -7.06
N TRP A 110 10.78 0.30 -7.87
CA TRP A 110 11.28 0.32 -9.24
C TRP A 110 12.80 0.24 -9.33
N VAL A 111 13.50 0.96 -8.44
CA VAL A 111 14.96 0.95 -8.35
C VAL A 111 15.49 -0.42 -7.90
N GLY A 112 14.81 -1.09 -6.97
CA GLY A 112 15.18 -2.44 -6.54
C GLY A 112 14.96 -3.50 -7.62
N GLU A 113 13.90 -3.37 -8.42
CA GLU A 113 13.56 -4.29 -9.52
C GLU A 113 14.42 -4.05 -10.78
N ASN A 114 14.94 -2.83 -10.97
CA ASN A 114 15.66 -2.43 -12.18
C ASN A 114 17.04 -1.83 -11.87
N PRO A 115 17.98 -2.64 -11.33
CA PRO A 115 19.30 -2.18 -10.94
C PRO A 115 20.19 -1.79 -12.12
N ASP A 116 19.80 -1.97 -13.38
CA ASP A 116 20.61 -1.54 -14.53
C ASP A 116 20.21 -0.18 -15.10
N LEU A 117 19.02 0.32 -14.74
CA LEU A 117 18.49 1.58 -15.26
C LEU A 117 19.03 2.78 -14.47
N SER A 118 19.21 3.91 -15.16
CA SER A 118 19.66 5.13 -14.50
C SER A 118 18.62 5.61 -13.47
N MET A 119 19.07 6.38 -12.48
CA MET A 119 18.17 6.90 -11.44
C MET A 119 17.03 7.73 -12.05
N ASN A 120 17.34 8.55 -13.06
CA ASN A 120 16.35 9.37 -13.75
C ASN A 120 15.29 8.51 -14.48
N GLU A 121 15.71 7.44 -15.18
CA GLU A 121 14.77 6.51 -15.81
C GLU A 121 13.88 5.83 -14.77
N CYS A 122 14.46 5.37 -13.65
CA CYS A 122 13.67 4.78 -12.57
C CYS A 122 12.63 5.76 -12.00
N ILE A 123 13.00 7.05 -11.84
CA ILE A 123 12.11 8.09 -11.35
C ILE A 123 10.98 8.39 -12.34
N GLU A 124 11.31 8.54 -13.64
CA GLU A 124 10.33 8.81 -14.68
C GLU A 124 9.33 7.66 -14.80
N ASN A 125 9.81 6.41 -14.82
CA ASN A 125 8.95 5.23 -14.85
C ASN A 125 8.10 5.11 -13.58
N ALA A 126 8.66 5.36 -12.40
CA ALA A 126 7.91 5.32 -11.15
C ALA A 126 6.81 6.39 -11.09
N ARG A 127 7.02 7.56 -11.70
CA ARG A 127 6.00 8.63 -11.81
C ARG A 127 4.92 8.32 -12.84
N GLN A 128 5.27 7.63 -13.93
CA GLN A 128 4.32 7.22 -14.97
C GLN A 128 3.40 6.07 -14.53
N LEU A 129 3.70 5.40 -13.41
CA LEU A 129 2.75 4.52 -12.73
C LEU A 129 1.59 5.37 -12.21
N LYS A 130 0.58 5.63 -13.05
CA LYS A 130 -0.74 6.02 -12.57
C LYS A 130 -1.20 4.91 -11.62
N PRO A 131 -1.68 5.23 -10.41
CA PRO A 131 -2.49 4.26 -9.69
C PRO A 131 -3.59 3.81 -10.66
N VAL A 132 -3.84 2.51 -10.75
CA VAL A 132 -5.08 2.07 -11.38
C VAL A 132 -6.18 2.57 -10.45
N GLU A 133 -6.82 3.69 -10.81
CA GLU A 133 -8.00 4.18 -10.12
C GLU A 133 -9.16 3.28 -10.56
N GLU A 134 -9.40 2.21 -9.81
CA GLU A 134 -10.61 1.39 -9.97
C GLU A 134 -11.76 2.09 -9.25
N THR A 135 -12.56 2.85 -9.99
CA THR A 135 -13.81 3.40 -9.46
C THR A 135 -14.79 2.25 -9.19
N THR A 136 -15.03 1.98 -7.92
CA THR A 136 -16.06 1.02 -7.49
C THR A 136 -17.35 1.77 -7.20
N HIS A 137 -18.42 1.39 -7.88
CA HIS A 137 -19.77 1.88 -7.63
C HIS A 137 -20.47 0.96 -6.65
N MET A 138 -21.25 1.54 -5.74
CA MET A 138 -22.02 0.79 -4.76
C MET A 138 -23.49 1.16 -4.89
N VAL A 139 -24.33 0.14 -5.08
CA VAL A 139 -25.78 0.27 -5.07
C VAL A 139 -26.30 -0.40 -3.81
N VAL A 140 -27.12 0.33 -3.04
CA VAL A 140 -27.79 -0.19 -1.84
C VAL A 140 -29.26 -0.37 -2.16
N ILE A 141 -29.78 -1.55 -1.85
CA ILE A 141 -31.17 -1.93 -2.07
C ILE A 141 -31.82 -2.41 -0.77
N GLU A 142 -33.14 -2.30 -0.68
CA GLU A 142 -33.92 -2.90 0.40
C GLU A 142 -34.20 -4.38 0.10
N ILE A 143 -34.15 -5.21 1.13
CA ILE A 143 -34.42 -6.65 1.03
C ILE A 143 -35.93 -6.87 1.19
N GLN A 144 -36.58 -7.28 0.10
CA GLN A 144 -38.00 -7.66 0.07
C GLN A 144 -38.16 -9.16 0.32
N ASP A 145 -39.42 -9.63 0.40
CA ASP A 145 -39.77 -10.96 0.87
C ASP A 145 -39.15 -12.08 0.02
N GLU A 146 -39.10 -11.92 -1.30
CA GLU A 146 -38.51 -12.89 -2.22
C GLU A 146 -37.00 -13.04 -2.02
N LEU A 147 -36.29 -11.92 -1.92
CA LEU A 147 -34.84 -11.92 -1.66
C LEU A 147 -34.54 -12.43 -0.25
N ARG A 148 -35.36 -12.06 0.74
CA ARG A 148 -35.25 -12.56 2.12
C ARG A 148 -35.39 -14.07 2.16
N ALA A 149 -36.44 -14.61 1.54
CA ALA A 149 -36.68 -16.05 1.48
C ALA A 149 -35.53 -16.78 0.77
N PHE A 150 -34.98 -16.21 -0.31
CA PHE A 150 -33.80 -16.75 -0.98
C PHE A 150 -32.57 -16.79 -0.05
N MET A 151 -32.29 -15.70 0.67
CA MET A 151 -31.17 -15.62 1.60
C MET A 151 -31.30 -16.60 2.76
N GLU A 152 -32.52 -16.79 3.30
CA GLU A 152 -32.79 -17.74 4.37
C GLU A 152 -32.65 -19.20 3.90
N ALA A 153 -32.96 -19.49 2.63
CA ALA A 153 -32.85 -20.81 2.04
C ALA A 153 -31.41 -21.18 1.61
N ASN A 154 -30.51 -20.21 1.46
CA ASN A 154 -29.17 -20.41 0.91
C ASN A 154 -28.10 -19.81 1.82
N ILE A 155 -27.30 -20.65 2.49
CA ILE A 155 -26.19 -20.20 3.36
C ILE A 155 -25.14 -19.38 2.56
N ASP A 156 -25.00 -19.67 1.27
CA ASP A 156 -24.06 -19.06 0.32
C ASP A 156 -24.73 -18.02 -0.61
N TYR A 157 -25.78 -17.34 -0.13
CA TYR A 157 -26.57 -16.42 -0.94
C TYR A 157 -25.76 -15.31 -1.61
N GLU A 158 -24.70 -14.78 -0.98
CA GLU A 158 -23.88 -13.69 -1.54
C GLU A 158 -23.20 -14.12 -2.83
N GLU A 159 -22.53 -15.28 -2.82
CA GLU A 159 -21.87 -15.84 -4.02
C GLU A 159 -22.88 -16.25 -5.08
N LYS A 160 -24.05 -16.77 -4.69
CA LYS A 160 -25.11 -17.11 -5.66
C LYS A 160 -25.69 -15.88 -6.35
N ILE A 161 -26.02 -14.82 -5.60
CA ILE A 161 -26.49 -13.56 -6.19
C ILE A 161 -25.41 -12.98 -7.09
N LEU A 162 -24.16 -12.99 -6.64
CA LEU A 162 -23.04 -12.48 -7.42
C LEU A 162 -22.82 -13.28 -8.72
N GLY A 163 -22.99 -14.60 -8.67
CA GLY A 163 -23.00 -15.48 -9.84
C GLY A 163 -24.12 -15.12 -10.83
N MET A 164 -25.35 -15.01 -10.34
CA MET A 164 -26.50 -14.62 -11.18
C MET A 164 -26.29 -13.26 -11.86
N LEU A 165 -25.72 -12.28 -11.14
CA LEU A 165 -25.41 -10.97 -11.70
C LEU A 165 -24.35 -11.06 -12.81
N ARG A 166 -23.26 -11.77 -12.55
CA ARG A 166 -22.15 -11.94 -13.52
C ARG A 166 -22.54 -12.71 -14.77
N GLU A 167 -23.46 -13.67 -14.65
CA GLU A 167 -23.90 -14.50 -15.78
C GLU A 167 -24.89 -13.78 -16.70
N ASN A 168 -25.63 -12.79 -16.17
CA ASN A 168 -26.79 -12.23 -16.88
C ASN A 168 -26.70 -10.72 -17.16
N LEU A 169 -25.77 -10.01 -16.53
CA LEU A 169 -25.60 -8.56 -16.71
C LEU A 169 -24.18 -8.22 -17.19
N PRO A 170 -24.02 -7.26 -18.11
CA PRO A 170 -22.70 -6.78 -18.51
C PRO A 170 -22.00 -6.02 -17.38
N GLY A 171 -20.67 -5.98 -17.46
CA GLY A 171 -19.79 -5.37 -16.45
C GLY A 171 -19.31 -6.35 -15.37
N THR A 172 -18.55 -5.82 -14.43
CA THR A 172 -17.91 -6.59 -13.36
C THR A 172 -18.60 -6.33 -12.04
N PHE A 173 -19.05 -7.41 -11.39
CA PHE A 173 -19.59 -7.37 -10.04
C PHE A 173 -18.55 -7.93 -9.07
N TYR A 174 -18.17 -7.14 -8.08
CA TYR A 174 -17.08 -7.45 -7.17
C TYR A 174 -17.56 -8.19 -5.92
N ALA A 175 -18.63 -7.70 -5.29
CA ALA A 175 -19.12 -8.24 -4.03
C ALA A 175 -20.60 -7.91 -3.80
N VAL A 176 -21.29 -8.80 -3.09
CA VAL A 176 -22.58 -8.55 -2.46
C VAL A 176 -22.38 -8.68 -0.96
N ASN A 177 -22.86 -7.70 -0.20
CA ASN A 177 -22.91 -7.77 1.26
C ASN A 177 -24.34 -7.51 1.70
N ALA A 178 -24.96 -8.43 2.43
CA ALA A 178 -26.32 -8.25 2.90
C ALA A 178 -26.41 -8.17 4.43
N GLY A 179 -27.24 -7.25 4.91
CA GLY A 179 -27.67 -7.18 6.31
C GLY A 179 -29.12 -7.64 6.47
N ASN A 180 -29.74 -7.28 7.61
CA ASN A 180 -31.11 -7.72 7.91
C ASN A 180 -32.19 -7.05 7.04
N SER A 181 -31.93 -5.85 6.54
CA SER A 181 -32.91 -5.01 5.82
C SER A 181 -32.43 -4.47 4.48
N VAL A 182 -31.11 -4.46 4.24
CA VAL A 182 -30.52 -3.90 3.03
C VAL A 182 -29.40 -4.80 2.51
N ALA A 183 -29.20 -4.80 1.20
CA ALA A 183 -28.05 -5.40 0.55
C ALA A 183 -27.28 -4.35 -0.25
N ALA A 184 -25.96 -4.44 -0.24
CA ALA A 184 -25.05 -3.58 -0.99
C ALA A 184 -24.31 -4.39 -2.04
N ILE A 185 -24.30 -3.90 -3.28
CA ILE A 185 -23.64 -4.54 -4.41
C ILE A 185 -22.56 -3.60 -4.93
N SER A 186 -21.34 -4.10 -4.98
CA SER A 186 -20.17 -3.38 -5.48
C SER A 186 -19.84 -3.83 -6.90
N MET A 187 -19.65 -2.88 -7.81
CA MET A 187 -19.50 -3.15 -9.24
C MET A 187 -18.68 -2.07 -9.96
N ASP A 188 -18.31 -2.32 -11.22
CA ASP A 188 -17.69 -1.32 -12.08
C ASP A 188 -18.69 -0.33 -12.67
N GLU A 189 -18.17 0.68 -13.39
CA GLU A 189 -18.97 1.71 -14.06
C GLU A 189 -19.89 1.12 -15.15
N GLU A 190 -19.50 0.03 -15.83
CA GLU A 190 -20.31 -0.59 -16.88
C GLU A 190 -21.56 -1.26 -16.30
N ALA A 191 -21.39 -2.05 -15.25
CA ALA A 191 -22.49 -2.64 -14.50
C ALA A 191 -23.38 -1.56 -13.86
N TYR A 192 -22.78 -0.53 -13.26
CA TYR A 192 -23.52 0.57 -12.63
C TYR A 192 -24.45 1.30 -13.60
N LYS A 193 -24.04 1.49 -14.87
CA LYS A 193 -24.88 2.11 -15.90
C LYS A 193 -26.17 1.34 -16.18
N ILE A 194 -26.25 0.04 -15.87
CA ILE A 194 -27.49 -0.73 -15.97
C ILE A 194 -28.47 -0.22 -14.91
N PHE A 195 -28.04 -0.19 -13.65
CA PHE A 195 -28.85 0.30 -12.53
C PHE A 195 -29.27 1.76 -12.79
N TYR A 196 -28.32 2.61 -13.17
CA TYR A 196 -28.60 4.01 -13.48
C TYR A 196 -29.70 4.16 -14.55
N ARG A 197 -29.63 3.39 -15.65
CA ARG A 197 -30.67 3.43 -16.69
C ARG A 197 -32.03 2.96 -16.16
N GLU A 198 -32.08 1.90 -15.37
CA GLU A 198 -33.33 1.43 -14.76
C GLU A 198 -33.98 2.51 -13.87
N GLN A 199 -33.18 3.23 -13.09
CA GLN A 199 -33.69 4.33 -12.25
C GLN A 199 -34.15 5.53 -13.04
N TYR A 200 -33.32 6.03 -13.96
CA TYR A 200 -33.56 7.33 -14.58
C TYR A 200 -34.36 7.24 -15.88
N GLU A 201 -34.25 6.14 -16.63
CA GLU A 201 -34.97 5.98 -17.90
C GLU A 201 -36.30 5.25 -17.71
N LYS A 202 -36.35 4.27 -16.80
CA LYS A 202 -37.55 3.44 -16.55
C LYS A 202 -38.31 3.82 -15.28
N ASN A 203 -37.80 4.80 -14.52
CA ASN A 203 -38.40 5.25 -13.25
C ASN A 203 -38.63 4.10 -12.25
N SER A 204 -37.76 3.09 -12.27
CA SER A 204 -37.79 1.93 -11.38
C SER A 204 -36.69 2.05 -10.34
N SER A 205 -37.00 1.91 -9.05
CA SER A 205 -35.95 1.95 -8.03
C SER A 205 -35.00 0.75 -8.17
N TYR A 206 -33.74 0.90 -7.74
CA TYR A 206 -32.77 -0.20 -7.72
C TYR A 206 -33.29 -1.41 -6.96
N THR A 207 -34.02 -1.16 -5.86
CA THR A 207 -34.72 -2.19 -5.08
C THR A 207 -35.69 -2.99 -5.95
N ILE A 208 -36.58 -2.31 -6.68
CA ILE A 208 -37.60 -2.99 -7.51
C ILE A 208 -36.92 -3.76 -8.63
N PHE A 209 -35.95 -3.15 -9.32
CA PHE A 209 -35.20 -3.80 -10.39
C PHE A 209 -34.54 -5.09 -9.93
N LEU A 210 -33.77 -5.05 -8.83
CA LEU A 210 -33.03 -6.23 -8.39
C LEU A 210 -33.94 -7.31 -7.80
N ASN A 211 -34.96 -6.94 -7.02
CA ASN A 211 -35.89 -7.94 -6.48
C ASN A 211 -36.65 -8.65 -7.61
N ASN A 212 -37.07 -7.92 -8.66
CA ASN A 212 -37.69 -8.53 -9.83
C ASN A 212 -36.71 -9.42 -10.60
N PHE A 213 -35.49 -8.94 -10.84
CA PHE A 213 -34.44 -9.72 -11.48
C PHE A 213 -34.20 -11.03 -10.72
N LEU A 214 -33.94 -10.97 -9.41
CA LEU A 214 -33.70 -12.18 -8.62
C LEU A 214 -34.94 -13.08 -8.57
N ALA A 215 -36.15 -12.54 -8.51
CA ALA A 215 -37.37 -13.33 -8.55
C ALA A 215 -37.55 -14.11 -9.88
N GLU A 216 -37.04 -13.60 -11.00
CA GLU A 216 -37.05 -14.31 -12.29
C GLU A 216 -36.08 -15.51 -12.32
N TRP A 217 -34.97 -15.43 -11.59
CA TRP A 217 -33.89 -16.44 -11.60
C TRP A 217 -33.92 -17.41 -10.40
N VAL A 218 -34.72 -17.13 -9.39
CA VAL A 218 -34.92 -18.00 -8.20
C VAL A 218 -36.06 -19.02 -8.42
N ARG A 219 -36.87 -18.86 -9.47
CA ARG A 219 -37.94 -19.80 -9.84
C ARG A 219 -37.43 -20.95 -10.71
#